data_AF-A0A142ECP8-F1
#
_entry.id   AF-A0A142ECP8-F1
#
_cell.length_a   1.000
_cell.length_b   1.000
_cell.length_c   1.000
_cell.angle_alpha   90.00
_cell.angle_beta   90.00
_cell.angle_gamma   90.00
#
_symmetry.space_group_name_H-M   'P 1'
#
loop_
_entity.id
_entity.type
_entity.pdbx_description
1 polymer ?
#
loop_
_entity_poly.entity_id
_entity_poly.type
_entity_poly.pdbx_seq_one_letter_code
_entity_poly.pdbx_strand_id
1 'polypeptide(L)'
;MQNLQFCINIFILTKSDATMEIEFSWDEHKADTNLKKHGVAFEDATLVFYDAHAVFKQDRFENGEYRWQAIGLVHGKTVLLVAHTVQDHNGIDHIRIISARQAEKKERKQYEQNRYLQSGFE
;
A
#
# COMPACT_ATOMS: atom_id res chain seq x y z
N MET A 1 -14.75 3.38 -18.40
CA MET A 1 -13.62 3.72 -17.51
C MET A 1 -13.56 2.64 -16.45
N GLN A 2 -12.82 1.58 -16.74
CA GLN A 2 -12.73 0.38 -15.90
C GLN A 2 -12.05 0.78 -14.60
N ASN A 3 -12.71 0.49 -13.47
CA ASN A 3 -12.20 0.77 -12.13
C ASN A 3 -10.80 0.17 -11.97
N LEU A 4 -9.88 0.92 -11.37
CA LEU A 4 -8.50 0.50 -11.12
C LEU A 4 -8.43 -0.67 -10.11
N GLN A 5 -9.46 -0.81 -9.26
CA GLN A 5 -9.73 -2.03 -8.47
C GLN A 5 -9.90 -3.26 -9.38
N PHE A 6 -10.49 -3.06 -10.56
CA PHE A 6 -10.63 -4.07 -11.61
C PHE A 6 -9.32 -4.30 -12.33
N CYS A 7 -8.45 -3.30 -12.52
CA CYS A 7 -7.12 -3.51 -13.11
C CYS A 7 -6.16 -4.24 -12.16
N ILE A 8 -6.17 -3.90 -10.86
CA ILE A 8 -5.40 -4.62 -9.83
C ILE A 8 -5.97 -6.03 -9.66
N ASN A 9 -7.30 -6.20 -9.56
CA ASN A 9 -7.90 -7.55 -9.52
C ASN A 9 -7.74 -8.34 -10.84
N ILE A 10 -7.73 -7.72 -12.02
CA ILE A 10 -7.46 -8.41 -13.32
C ILE A 10 -5.98 -8.77 -13.43
N PHE A 11 -5.05 -7.90 -13.02
CA PHE A 11 -3.62 -8.25 -12.98
C PHE A 11 -3.37 -9.41 -11.99
N ILE A 12 -4.06 -9.41 -10.85
CA ILE A 12 -3.98 -10.47 -9.83
C ILE A 12 -4.62 -11.79 -10.32
N LEU A 13 -5.78 -11.75 -11.00
CA LEU A 13 -6.48 -12.95 -11.45
C LEU A 13 -5.93 -13.57 -12.75
N THR A 14 -5.12 -12.83 -13.53
CA THR A 14 -4.53 -13.35 -14.78
C THR A 14 -3.12 -13.92 -14.62
N LYS A 15 -2.42 -13.66 -13.50
CA LYS A 15 -1.16 -14.33 -13.15
C LYS A 15 -1.46 -15.62 -12.40
N SER A 16 -1.94 -16.64 -13.11
CA SER A 16 -1.96 -18.01 -12.59
C SER A 16 -0.51 -18.46 -12.30
N ASP A 17 -0.24 -18.86 -11.06
CA ASP A 17 0.98 -19.57 -10.62
C ASP A 17 2.33 -18.81 -10.51
N ALA A 18 2.36 -17.48 -10.48
CA ALA A 18 3.58 -16.75 -10.12
C ALA A 18 3.48 -16.18 -8.70
N THR A 19 4.34 -16.64 -7.80
CA THR A 19 4.61 -15.96 -6.52
C THR A 19 4.84 -14.48 -6.79
N MET A 20 3.98 -13.61 -6.26
CA MET A 20 4.13 -12.15 -6.36
C MET A 20 5.45 -11.74 -5.74
N GLU A 21 6.46 -11.49 -6.57
CA GLU A 21 7.72 -10.94 -6.13
C GLU A 21 7.57 -9.43 -6.04
N ILE A 22 7.70 -8.91 -4.81
CA ILE A 22 7.61 -7.48 -4.50
C ILE A 22 8.94 -7.09 -3.92
N GLU A 23 9.53 -6.03 -4.48
CA GLU A 23 10.74 -5.43 -3.96
C GLU A 23 10.45 -4.06 -3.37
N PHE A 24 10.90 -3.84 -2.14
CA PHE A 24 10.75 -2.56 -1.47
C PHE A 24 12.04 -1.75 -1.54
N SER A 25 11.89 -0.45 -1.75
CA SER A 25 12.99 0.51 -1.69
C SER A 25 12.56 1.80 -1.03
N TRP A 26 13.52 2.56 -0.51
CA TRP A 26 13.34 3.89 0.03
C TRP A 26 14.67 4.63 0.08
N ASP A 27 14.60 5.94 0.33
CA ASP A 27 15.76 6.74 0.69
C ASP A 27 16.01 6.60 2.20
N GLU A 28 17.22 6.23 2.60
CA GLU A 28 17.57 5.98 4.01
C GLU A 28 17.41 7.23 4.89
N HIS A 29 17.75 8.41 4.36
CA HIS A 29 17.57 9.66 5.09
C HIS A 29 16.08 9.98 5.30
N LYS A 30 15.23 9.61 4.34
CA LYS A 30 13.77 9.68 4.48
C LYS A 30 13.25 8.67 5.48
N ALA A 31 13.74 7.43 5.49
CA ALA A 31 13.36 6.41 6.46
C ALA A 31 13.64 6.89 7.90
N ASP A 32 14.85 7.38 8.16
CA ASP A 32 15.25 7.96 9.45
C ASP A 32 14.37 9.13 9.87
N THR A 33 14.11 10.06 8.94
CA THR A 33 13.29 11.23 9.21
C THR A 33 11.83 10.85 9.45
N ASN A 34 11.32 9.86 8.72
CA ASN A 34 9.97 9.36 8.90
C ASN A 34 9.81 8.66 10.26
N LEU A 35 10.77 7.82 10.64
CA LEU A 35 10.77 7.16 11.94
C LEU A 35 10.76 8.19 13.08
N LYS A 36 11.63 9.21 13.03
CA LYS A 36 11.67 10.29 14.03
C LYS A 36 10.37 11.09 14.10
N LYS A 37 9.77 11.38 12.95
CA LYS A 37 8.58 12.25 12.85
C LYS A 37 7.27 11.53 13.15
N HIS A 38 7.15 10.27 12.73
CA HIS A 38 5.89 9.52 12.70
C HIS A 38 5.91 8.26 13.58
N GLY A 39 7.07 7.85 14.09
CA GLY A 39 7.21 6.63 14.89
C GLY A 39 6.94 5.35 14.09
N VAL A 40 7.11 5.39 12.76
CA VAL A 40 6.86 4.27 11.84
C VAL A 40 8.12 4.03 11.03
N ALA A 41 8.71 2.85 11.20
CA ALA A 41 9.78 2.34 10.36
C ALA A 41 9.22 1.94 8.98
N PHE A 42 9.99 2.09 7.91
CA PHE A 42 9.53 1.73 6.57
C PHE A 42 9.44 0.21 6.39
N GLU A 43 10.28 -0.53 7.09
CA GLU A 43 10.24 -1.98 7.21
C GLU A 43 8.87 -2.45 7.71
N ASP A 44 8.36 -1.84 8.79
CA ASP A 44 7.01 -2.15 9.29
C ASP A 44 5.91 -1.71 8.32
N ALA A 45 6.14 -0.59 7.60
CA ALA A 45 5.19 -0.09 6.61
C ALA A 45 5.01 -1.05 5.41
N THR A 46 5.99 -1.89 5.10
CA THR A 46 5.86 -2.93 4.06
C THR A 46 4.72 -3.91 4.35
N LEU A 47 4.38 -4.12 5.63
CA LEU A 47 3.33 -5.04 6.06
C LEU A 47 1.94 -4.64 5.54
N VAL A 48 1.73 -3.36 5.21
CA VAL A 48 0.47 -2.90 4.60
C VAL A 48 0.19 -3.61 3.27
N PHE A 49 1.23 -3.94 2.50
CA PHE A 49 1.09 -4.58 1.19
C PHE A 49 0.74 -6.06 1.29
N TYR A 50 0.84 -6.65 2.48
CA TYR A 50 0.46 -8.04 2.77
C TYR A 50 -0.88 -8.14 3.50
N ASP A 51 -1.55 -7.01 3.81
CA ASP A 51 -2.90 -7.04 4.36
C ASP A 51 -3.92 -7.30 3.25
N ALA A 52 -4.61 -8.45 3.33
CA ALA A 52 -5.65 -8.85 2.39
C ALA A 52 -6.80 -7.82 2.26
N HIS A 53 -6.98 -6.97 3.27
CA HIS A 53 -8.02 -5.94 3.29
C HIS A 53 -7.49 -4.53 3.00
N ALA A 54 -6.23 -4.40 2.60
CA ALA A 54 -5.63 -3.10 2.30
C ALA A 54 -6.41 -2.35 1.21
N VAL A 55 -6.46 -1.03 1.37
CA VAL A 55 -7.08 -0.11 0.41
C VAL A 55 -5.99 0.61 -0.35
N PHE A 56 -6.00 0.49 -1.68
CA PHE A 56 -5.09 1.19 -2.57
C PHE A 56 -5.83 2.27 -3.35
N LYS A 57 -5.27 3.48 -3.38
CA LYS A 57 -5.83 4.59 -4.16
C LYS A 57 -4.73 5.44 -4.76
N GLN A 58 -4.94 5.90 -5.99
CA GLN A 58 -4.11 6.92 -6.60
C GLN A 58 -4.29 8.24 -5.83
N ASP A 59 -3.19 8.92 -5.50
CA ASP A 59 -3.18 10.19 -4.78
C ASP A 59 -3.02 11.36 -5.76
N ARG A 60 -1.84 11.46 -6.38
CA ARG A 60 -1.51 12.55 -7.33
C ARG A 60 -0.42 12.14 -8.29
N PHE A 61 -0.25 12.91 -9.35
CA PHE A 61 0.88 12.83 -10.25
C PHE A 61 1.87 13.95 -9.91
N GLU A 62 3.13 13.62 -9.65
CA GLU A 62 4.13 14.57 -9.20
C GLU A 62 5.52 14.15 -9.71
N ASN A 63 6.30 15.10 -10.23
CA ASN A 63 7.65 14.87 -10.76
C ASN A 63 7.74 13.76 -11.83
N GLY A 64 6.70 13.60 -12.66
CA GLY A 64 6.67 12.59 -13.70
C GLY A 64 6.23 11.19 -13.24
N GLU A 65 5.86 11.03 -11.97
CA GLU A 65 5.50 9.74 -11.39
C GLU A 65 4.11 9.76 -10.75
N TYR A 66 3.39 8.64 -10.83
CA TYR A 66 2.16 8.43 -10.09
C TYR A 66 2.46 8.07 -8.64
N ARG A 67 1.91 8.86 -7.71
CA ARG A 67 1.94 8.57 -6.27
C ARG A 67 0.63 7.93 -5.84
N TRP A 68 0.78 6.94 -4.96
CA TRP A 68 -0.28 6.09 -4.47
C TRP A 68 -0.30 6.10 -2.95
N GLN A 69 -1.47 5.82 -2.38
CA GLN A 69 -1.64 5.59 -0.96
C GLN A 69 -2.16 4.17 -0.75
N ALA A 70 -1.50 3.43 0.13
CA ALA A 70 -1.96 2.17 0.69
C ALA A 70 -2.40 2.40 2.14
N ILE A 71 -3.57 1.88 2.52
CA ILE A 71 -4.06 1.92 3.90
C ILE A 71 -4.33 0.50 4.35
N GLY A 72 -3.64 0.04 5.39
CA GLY A 72 -3.76 -1.36 5.84
C GLY A 72 -3.36 -1.55 7.30
N LEU A 73 -3.72 -2.71 7.83
CA LEU A 73 -3.48 -3.14 9.20
C LEU A 73 -2.14 -3.86 9.32
N VAL A 74 -1.28 -3.39 10.21
CA VAL A 74 0.00 -4.00 10.54
C VAL A 74 -0.01 -4.53 11.98
N HIS A 75 0.69 -5.64 12.20
CA HIS A 75 0.76 -6.35 13.49
C HIS A 75 -0.60 -6.59 14.16
N GLY A 76 -1.67 -6.71 13.37
CA GLY A 76 -3.04 -6.96 13.84
C GLY A 76 -3.70 -5.83 14.63
N LYS A 77 -3.08 -4.64 14.77
CA LYS A 77 -3.59 -3.57 15.66
C LYS A 77 -3.50 -2.16 15.11
N THR A 78 -2.49 -1.85 14.30
CA THR A 78 -2.21 -0.49 13.86
C THR A 78 -2.59 -0.35 12.40
N VAL A 79 -3.45 0.61 12.07
CA VAL A 79 -3.72 0.95 10.67
C VAL A 79 -2.74 2.05 10.26
N LEU A 80 -2.00 1.81 9.19
CA LEU A 80 -1.06 2.76 8.61
C LEU A 80 -1.59 3.30 7.28
N LEU A 81 -1.16 4.50 6.93
CA LEU A 81 -1.20 5.03 5.58
C LEU A 81 0.23 5.14 5.06
N VAL A 82 0.47 4.55 3.88
CA VAL A 82 1.78 4.50 3.21
C VAL A 82 1.68 5.16 1.85
N ALA A 83 2.43 6.25 1.65
CA ALA A 83 2.59 6.87 0.35
C ALA A 83 3.74 6.19 -0.41
N HIS A 84 3.51 5.79 -1.65
CA HIS A 84 4.49 5.05 -2.45
C HIS A 84 4.37 5.35 -3.94
N THR A 85 5.39 4.94 -4.70
CA THR A 85 5.31 4.74 -6.15
C THR A 85 5.41 3.25 -6.46
N VAL A 86 4.83 2.82 -7.58
CA VAL A 86 4.91 1.45 -8.07
C VAL A 86 5.38 1.44 -9.52
N GLN A 87 6.29 0.52 -9.85
CA GLN A 87 6.77 0.25 -11.19
C GLN A 87 6.87 -1.27 -11.38
N ASP A 88 6.34 -1.80 -12.47
CA ASP A 88 6.58 -3.21 -12.87
C ASP A 88 7.88 -3.28 -13.66
N HIS A 89 8.81 -4.13 -13.24
CA HIS A 89 9.93 -4.54 -14.06
C HIS A 89 9.96 -6.06 -14.17
N ASN A 90 9.83 -6.57 -15.38
CA ASN A 90 9.92 -8.00 -15.69
C ASN A 90 8.99 -8.87 -14.81
N GLY A 91 7.83 -8.34 -14.43
CA GLY A 91 6.85 -9.04 -13.61
C GLY A 91 7.06 -8.95 -12.09
N ILE A 92 8.06 -8.19 -11.63
CA ILE A 92 8.31 -7.84 -10.22
C ILE A 92 7.77 -6.43 -9.96
N ASP A 93 6.96 -6.28 -8.92
CA ASP A 93 6.47 -4.97 -8.49
C ASP A 93 7.51 -4.30 -7.60
N HIS A 94 8.12 -3.22 -8.08
CA HIS A 94 9.02 -2.39 -7.30
C HIS A 94 8.24 -1.26 -6.61
N ILE A 95 8.17 -1.34 -5.29
CA ILE A 95 7.45 -0.40 -4.45
C ILE A 95 8.45 0.49 -3.73
N ARG A 96 8.46 1.78 -4.08
CA ARG A 96 9.28 2.77 -3.39
C ARG A 96 8.46 3.52 -2.36
N ILE A 97 8.75 3.31 -1.08
CA ILE A 97 8.07 3.98 0.03
C ILE A 97 8.58 5.41 0.14
N ILE A 98 7.66 6.37 0.17
CA ILE A 98 7.93 7.81 0.29
C ILE A 98 7.67 8.29 1.72
N SER A 99 6.58 7.85 2.33
CA SER A 99 6.23 8.17 3.72
C SER A 99 5.29 7.13 4.31
N ALA A 100 5.31 7.03 5.64
CA ALA A 100 4.43 6.14 6.38
C ALA A 100 4.03 6.78 7.71
N ARG A 101 2.74 6.74 8.03
CA ARG A 101 2.22 7.23 9.31
C ARG A 101 1.03 6.40 9.77
N GLN A 102 0.66 6.53 11.04
CA GLN A 102 -0.64 6.04 11.48
C GLN A 102 -1.76 6.71 10.67
N ALA A 103 -2.75 5.90 10.30
CA ALA A 103 -3.92 6.37 9.58
C ALA A 103 -4.74 7.32 10.47
N GLU A 104 -5.15 8.44 9.89
CA GLU A 104 -6.07 9.37 10.54
C GLU A 104 -7.46 8.76 10.67
N LYS A 105 -8.31 9.34 11.53
CA LYS A 105 -9.66 8.81 11.83
C LYS A 105 -10.49 8.51 10.57
N LYS A 106 -10.42 9.38 9.57
CA LYS A 106 -11.15 9.21 8.30
C LYS A 106 -10.61 8.04 7.47
N GLU A 107 -9.29 7.89 7.42
CA GLU A 107 -8.60 6.82 6.68
C GLU A 107 -8.80 5.45 7.35
N ARG A 108 -8.74 5.41 8.68
CA ARG A 108 -9.06 4.22 9.45
C ARG A 108 -10.50 3.76 9.20
N LYS A 109 -11.46 4.70 9.22
CA LYS A 109 -12.85 4.39 8.89
C LYS A 109 -13.00 3.84 7.47
N GLN A 110 -12.26 4.39 6.50
CA GLN A 110 -12.25 3.89 5.12
C GLN A 110 -11.74 2.44 5.06
N TYR A 111 -10.63 2.13 5.75
CA TYR A 111 -10.11 0.77 5.85
C TYR A 111 -11.11 -0.19 6.49
N GLU A 112 -11.69 0.18 7.65
CA GLU A 112 -12.67 -0.65 8.35
C GLU A 112 -13.88 -0.95 7.47
N GLN A 113 -14.44 0.07 6.81
CA GLN A 113 -15.55 -0.12 5.87
C GLN A 113 -15.20 -1.08 4.74
N ASN A 114 -14.01 -0.96 4.14
CA ASN A 114 -13.55 -1.88 3.11
C ASN A 114 -13.44 -3.32 3.65
N ARG A 115 -12.83 -3.48 4.83
CA ARG A 115 -12.69 -4.77 5.50
C ARG A 115 -14.04 -5.43 5.76
N TYR A 116 -15.03 -4.70 6.29
CA TYR A 116 -16.38 -5.22 6.53
C TYR A 116 -17.06 -5.70 5.24
N LEU A 117 -16.93 -4.92 4.15
CA LEU A 117 -17.52 -5.27 2.86
C LEU A 117 -16.89 -6.52 2.25
N GLN A 118 -15.59 -6.73 2.45
CA GLN A 118 -14.89 -7.91 1.97
C GLN A 118 -15.18 -9.16 2.82
N SER A 119 -15.34 -9.02 4.15
CA SER A 119 -15.69 -10.14 5.04
C SER A 119 -17.16 -10.58 4.94
N GLY A 120 -18.04 -9.75 4.37
CA GLY A 120 -19.47 -10.06 4.24
C GLY A 120 -19.83 -11.04 3.10
N PHE A 121 -18.82 -11.58 2.40
CA PHE A 121 -18.96 -12.55 1.32
C PHE A 121 -18.33 -13.92 1.65
N GLU A 122 -17.86 -14.11 2.89
CA GLU A 122 -17.49 -15.42 3.46
C GLU A 122 -18.66 -16.00 4.28
#